data_AF-A0A7R8CW10-F1
#
_entry.id   AF-A0A7R8CW10-F1
#
_cell.length_a   1.000
_cell.length_b   1.000
_cell.length_c   1.000
_cell.angle_alpha   90.00
_cell.angle_beta   90.00
_cell.angle_gamma   90.00
#
_symmetry.space_group_name_H-M   'P 1'
#
loop_
_entity.id
_entity.type
_entity.pdbx_description
1 polymer ?
#
loop_
_entity_poly.entity_id
_entity_poly.type
_entity_poly.pdbx_seq_one_letter_code
_entity_poly.pdbx_strand_id
1 'polypeptide(L)'
;MSNELPEHFDAVVLGTGFEESILAGAIARAGHSILHLDPNDYYGGEWASFNFEGIQGWIESQNSPKESDIVMDCNRILLNDDEDFIPLKKVFSRFSNVNQTWYPQEVKEKEHEAEKDCNKREPSFENTLKECSDDIKNNISSINKVWNQERVVSESRKFNLDLIPKLLYTSGPLVELLISSNVSRYLEFKAFNRVLTTTPDGKGLDHVPSSRADVFSTQKISVVEKRILMKFLTFALNYESHYEL
;
A
#
# COMPACT_ATOMS: atom_id res chain seq x y z
N MET A 1 15.60 -8.23 33.67
CA MET A 1 14.26 -7.65 33.86
C MET A 1 13.32 -8.83 33.98
N SER A 2 12.46 -8.87 35.00
CA SER A 2 11.40 -9.88 35.06
C SER A 2 10.50 -9.70 33.83
N ASN A 3 10.18 -10.79 33.13
CA ASN A 3 9.29 -10.75 31.96
C ASN A 3 7.81 -10.69 32.38
N GLU A 4 7.51 -10.19 33.58
CA GLU A 4 6.15 -10.07 34.09
C GLU A 4 5.54 -8.76 33.61
N LEU A 5 4.32 -8.84 33.07
CA LEU A 5 3.56 -7.68 32.63
C LEU A 5 3.17 -6.84 33.85
N PRO A 6 3.47 -5.52 33.88
CA PRO A 6 3.00 -4.64 34.94
C PRO A 6 1.47 -4.65 35.09
N GLU A 7 0.99 -4.48 36.32
CA GLU A 7 -0.45 -4.40 36.62
C GLU A 7 -1.07 -3.02 36.32
N HIS A 8 -0.24 -1.97 36.24
CA HIS A 8 -0.69 -0.59 36.09
C HIS A 8 0.00 0.13 34.93
N PHE A 9 -0.80 0.84 34.15
CA PHE A 9 -0.38 1.73 33.07
C PHE A 9 -1.27 2.99 33.08
N ASP A 10 -0.72 4.12 32.64
CA ASP A 10 -1.48 5.38 32.50
C ASP A 10 -2.48 5.32 31.33
N ALA A 11 -2.17 4.53 30.30
CA ALA A 11 -3.06 4.30 29.15
C ALA A 11 -2.94 2.88 28.59
N VAL A 12 -4.06 2.36 28.08
CA VAL A 12 -4.12 1.13 27.28
C VAL A 12 -4.66 1.47 25.90
N VAL A 13 -3.93 1.12 24.85
CA VAL A 13 -4.32 1.31 23.45
C VAL A 13 -4.52 -0.04 22.80
N LEU A 14 -5.70 -0.25 22.20
CA LEU A 14 -6.09 -1.49 21.53
C LEU A 14 -6.09 -1.27 20.02
N GLY A 15 -5.29 -2.07 19.32
CA GLY A 15 -4.98 -1.95 17.89
C GLY A 15 -3.69 -1.17 17.66
N THR A 16 -2.93 -1.59 16.64
CA THR A 16 -1.68 -0.94 16.19
C THR A 16 -1.85 -0.32 14.81
N GLY A 17 -3.06 0.15 14.50
CA GLY A 17 -3.32 0.93 13.31
C GLY A 17 -2.57 2.26 13.30
N PHE A 18 -2.73 2.99 12.20
CA PHE A 18 -2.01 4.24 11.98
C PHE A 18 -2.35 5.29 13.05
N GLU A 19 -3.65 5.45 13.35
CA GLU A 19 -4.16 6.39 14.33
C GLU A 19 -3.74 6.00 15.76
N GLU A 20 -3.92 4.72 16.12
CA GLU A 20 -3.57 4.19 17.43
C GLU A 20 -2.07 4.31 17.71
N SER A 21 -1.24 4.08 16.69
CA SER A 21 0.23 4.19 16.82
C SER A 21 0.69 5.64 16.99
N ILE A 22 0.06 6.59 16.31
CA ILE A 22 0.34 8.03 16.53
C ILE A 22 -0.04 8.43 17.95
N LEU A 23 -1.23 8.02 18.41
CA LEU A 23 -1.69 8.31 19.77
C LEU A 23 -0.78 7.67 20.82
N ALA A 24 -0.44 6.40 20.65
CA ALA A 24 0.44 5.67 21.56
C ALA A 24 1.83 6.32 21.66
N GLY A 25 2.40 6.71 20.52
CA GLY A 25 3.67 7.44 20.47
C GLY A 25 3.60 8.80 21.16
N ALA A 26 2.50 9.52 21.02
CA ALA A 26 2.29 10.81 21.68
C ALA A 26 2.20 10.68 23.21
N ILE A 27 1.43 9.71 23.71
CA ILE A 27 1.27 9.42 25.15
C ILE A 27 2.63 9.01 25.76
N ALA A 28 3.35 8.09 25.12
CA ALA A 28 4.67 7.68 25.58
C ALA A 28 5.67 8.85 25.60
N ARG A 29 5.65 9.69 24.56
CA ARG A 29 6.53 10.87 24.47
C ARG A 29 6.21 11.94 25.52
N ALA A 30 4.97 12.02 25.99
CA ALA A 30 4.58 12.87 27.11
C ALA A 30 5.05 12.35 28.48
N GLY A 31 5.66 11.16 28.53
CA GLY A 31 6.22 10.57 29.75
C GLY A 31 5.27 9.61 30.48
N HIS A 32 4.15 9.23 29.86
CA HIS A 32 3.18 8.30 30.42
C HIS A 32 3.51 6.84 30.05
N SER A 33 3.23 5.94 30.98
CA SER A 33 3.30 4.49 30.78
C SER A 33 2.13 4.00 29.94
N ILE A 34 2.42 3.20 28.91
CA ILE A 34 1.42 2.74 27.96
C ILE A 34 1.53 1.24 27.71
N LEU A 35 0.38 0.58 27.63
CA LEU A 35 0.24 -0.77 27.13
C LEU A 35 -0.43 -0.73 25.74
N HIS A 36 0.31 -1.10 24.70
CA HIS A 36 -0.16 -1.09 23.33
C HIS A 36 -0.35 -2.53 22.84
N LEU A 37 -1.60 -2.92 22.57
CA LEU A 37 -1.98 -4.30 22.25
C LEU A 37 -2.56 -4.38 20.84
N ASP A 38 -2.38 -5.50 20.15
CA ASP A 38 -3.09 -5.83 18.92
C ASP A 38 -3.61 -7.27 19.00
N PRO A 39 -4.85 -7.56 18.60
CA PRO A 39 -5.33 -8.93 18.49
C PRO A 39 -4.68 -9.71 17.33
N ASN A 40 -4.10 -9.02 16.35
CA ASN A 40 -3.40 -9.64 15.23
C ASN A 40 -1.94 -9.97 15.61
N ASP A 41 -1.34 -10.91 14.89
CA ASP A 41 0.10 -11.25 14.99
C ASP A 41 0.99 -10.33 14.14
N TYR A 42 0.43 -9.25 13.58
CA TYR A 42 1.10 -8.24 12.77
C TYR A 42 0.68 -6.82 13.18
N TYR A 43 1.52 -5.84 12.84
CA TYR A 43 1.23 -4.42 13.07
C TYR A 43 0.38 -3.80 11.95
N GLY A 44 -0.33 -2.72 12.28
CA GLY A 44 -1.01 -1.86 11.31
C GLY A 44 -2.51 -2.14 11.21
N GLY A 45 -3.01 -3.28 11.71
CA GLY A 45 -4.42 -3.65 11.57
C GLY A 45 -4.87 -3.53 10.11
N GLU A 46 -5.83 -2.63 9.83
CA GLU A 46 -6.34 -2.41 8.47
C GLU A 46 -5.41 -1.56 7.59
N TRP A 47 -4.39 -0.94 8.19
CA TRP A 47 -3.29 -0.26 7.51
C TRP A 47 -2.09 -1.17 7.23
N ALA A 48 -2.21 -2.46 7.54
CA ALA A 48 -1.12 -3.40 7.35
C ALA A 48 -0.74 -3.58 5.88
N SER A 49 0.53 -3.92 5.68
CA SER A 49 1.11 -4.35 4.41
C SER A 49 1.58 -5.78 4.56
N PHE A 50 1.27 -6.63 3.58
CA PHE A 50 1.64 -8.03 3.62
C PHE A 50 2.60 -8.40 2.50
N ASN A 51 3.49 -9.34 2.78
CA ASN A 51 4.16 -10.06 1.70
C ASN A 51 3.14 -10.97 0.98
N PHE A 52 3.58 -11.63 -0.11
CA PHE A 52 2.65 -12.40 -0.91
C PHE A 52 2.01 -13.57 -0.14
N GLU A 53 2.77 -14.26 0.70
CA GLU A 53 2.28 -15.36 1.54
C GLU A 53 1.30 -14.84 2.61
N GLY A 54 1.64 -13.75 3.28
CA GLY A 54 0.82 -13.11 4.31
C GLY A 54 -0.52 -12.62 3.77
N ILE A 55 -0.56 -12.07 2.56
CA ILE A 55 -1.84 -11.65 1.97
C ILE A 55 -2.73 -12.85 1.61
N GLN A 56 -2.15 -14.01 1.24
CA GLN A 56 -2.94 -15.22 1.03
C GLN A 56 -3.61 -15.66 2.34
N GLY A 57 -2.84 -15.77 3.42
CA GLY A 57 -3.38 -16.12 4.75
C GLY A 57 -4.42 -15.10 5.25
N TRP A 58 -4.19 -13.82 4.98
CA TRP A 58 -5.16 -12.77 5.28
C TRP A 58 -6.45 -12.96 4.47
N ILE A 59 -6.40 -13.22 3.15
CA ILE A 59 -7.59 -13.47 2.31
C ILE A 59 -8.38 -14.69 2.84
N GLU A 60 -7.69 -15.77 3.18
CA GLU A 60 -8.30 -16.96 3.76
C GLU A 60 -9.06 -16.64 5.06
N SER A 61 -8.44 -15.85 5.96
CA SER A 61 -9.05 -15.43 7.22
C SER A 61 -10.33 -14.59 7.05
N GLN A 62 -10.47 -13.86 5.93
CA GLN A 62 -11.67 -13.07 5.65
C GLN A 62 -12.82 -13.94 5.13
N ASN A 63 -12.51 -15.07 4.49
CA ASN A 63 -13.48 -15.99 3.91
C ASN A 63 -13.93 -17.09 4.89
N SER A 64 -13.13 -17.37 5.93
CA SER A 64 -13.54 -18.27 7.00
C SER A 64 -14.72 -17.67 7.79
N PRO A 65 -15.70 -18.49 8.21
CA PRO A 65 -16.71 -18.04 9.15
C PRO A 65 -15.99 -17.54 10.40
N LYS A 66 -16.14 -16.26 10.73
CA LYS A 66 -15.65 -15.71 11.99
C LYS A 66 -16.35 -16.49 13.09
N GLU A 67 -15.61 -17.39 13.74
CA GLU A 67 -16.13 -18.24 14.81
C GLU A 67 -16.90 -17.36 15.79
N SER A 68 -18.22 -17.54 15.77
CA SER A 68 -19.15 -16.94 16.71
C SER A 68 -18.93 -17.61 18.05
N ASP A 69 -18.91 -16.77 19.08
CA ASP A 69 -18.90 -17.16 20.49
C ASP A 69 -17.59 -17.77 20.99
N ILE A 70 -16.58 -16.91 21.16
CA ILE A 70 -15.72 -17.09 22.34
C ILE A 70 -16.68 -16.96 23.52
N VAL A 71 -17.11 -18.09 24.09
CA VAL A 71 -17.70 -18.14 25.42
C VAL A 71 -16.62 -17.61 26.33
N MET A 72 -16.71 -16.33 26.71
CA MET A 72 -15.87 -15.77 27.75
C MET A 72 -16.12 -16.61 28.99
N ASP A 73 -15.05 -17.23 29.52
CA ASP A 73 -15.10 -17.89 30.80
C ASP A 73 -15.22 -16.81 31.88
N CYS A 74 -16.46 -16.42 32.18
CA CYS A 74 -16.79 -15.38 33.15
C CYS A 74 -16.21 -15.67 34.54
N ASN A 75 -15.81 -16.92 34.82
CA ASN A 75 -15.17 -17.31 36.07
C ASN A 75 -13.77 -16.69 36.28
N ARG A 76 -13.17 -16.09 35.24
CA ARG A 76 -11.87 -15.40 35.32
C ARG A 76 -11.98 -13.88 35.45
N ILE A 77 -13.18 -13.31 35.38
CA ILE A 77 -13.35 -11.87 35.49
C ILE A 77 -13.47 -11.53 36.97
N LEU A 78 -12.42 -10.95 37.54
CA LEU A 78 -12.42 -10.41 38.89
C LEU A 78 -13.04 -9.01 38.83
N LEU A 79 -14.35 -8.93 38.99
CA LEU A 79 -15.07 -7.65 39.16
C LEU A 79 -15.27 -7.39 40.64
N ASN A 80 -15.11 -6.14 41.04
CA ASN A 80 -15.62 -5.66 42.32
C ASN A 80 -17.15 -5.49 42.25
N ASP A 81 -17.82 -5.41 43.41
CA ASP A 81 -19.28 -5.32 43.50
C ASP A 81 -19.88 -4.08 42.81
N ASP A 82 -19.07 -3.04 42.58
CA ASP A 82 -19.42 -1.78 41.94
C ASP A 82 -18.94 -1.65 40.47
N GLU A 83 -18.42 -2.74 39.88
CA GLU A 83 -17.89 -2.76 38.52
C GLU A 83 -18.81 -3.51 37.55
N ASP A 84 -19.05 -2.89 36.39
CA ASP A 84 -19.77 -3.52 35.28
C ASP A 84 -18.79 -3.97 34.18
N PHE A 85 -18.96 -5.21 33.70
CA PHE A 85 -18.19 -5.71 32.56
C PHE A 85 -18.78 -5.26 31.23
N ILE A 86 -17.97 -4.54 30.44
CA ILE A 86 -18.34 -4.13 29.07
C ILE A 86 -17.56 -5.02 28.08
N PRO A 87 -18.22 -5.97 27.39
CA PRO A 87 -17.54 -6.79 26.40
C PRO A 87 -17.10 -5.95 25.21
N LEU A 88 -15.82 -6.08 24.84
CA LEU A 88 -15.32 -5.51 23.59
C LEU A 88 -15.94 -6.28 22.42
N LYS A 89 -16.58 -5.55 21.51
CA LYS A 89 -17.07 -6.15 20.26
C LYS A 89 -15.87 -6.65 19.47
N LYS A 90 -15.97 -7.86 18.92
CA LYS A 90 -14.95 -8.42 18.00
C LYS A 90 -14.70 -7.36 16.91
N VAL A 91 -13.44 -7.00 16.70
CA VAL A 91 -13.03 -5.95 15.75
C VAL A 91 -13.67 -6.27 14.40
N PHE A 92 -14.58 -5.42 13.96
CA PHE A 92 -15.21 -5.55 12.66
C PHE A 92 -14.14 -5.29 11.60
N SER A 93 -13.69 -6.34 10.90
CA SER A 93 -13.00 -6.14 9.62
C SER A 93 -13.90 -5.29 8.73
N ARG A 94 -13.43 -4.11 8.29
CA ARG A 94 -14.14 -3.27 7.31
C ARG A 94 -14.12 -3.86 5.90
N PHE A 95 -13.38 -4.95 5.68
CA PHE A 95 -13.31 -5.63 4.39
C PHE A 95 -14.51 -6.56 4.19
N SER A 96 -15.10 -6.48 3.01
CA SER A 96 -16.17 -7.38 2.54
C SER A 96 -15.96 -7.66 1.06
N ASN A 97 -16.52 -8.76 0.56
CA ASN A 97 -16.43 -9.15 -0.85
C ASN A 97 -14.99 -9.36 -1.35
N VAL A 98 -14.13 -9.98 -0.53
CA VAL A 98 -12.75 -10.28 -0.89
C VAL A 98 -12.73 -11.38 -1.95
N ASN A 99 -12.18 -11.07 -3.12
CA ASN A 99 -12.08 -11.99 -4.26
C ASN A 99 -10.64 -12.01 -4.78
N GLN A 100 -10.16 -13.18 -5.20
CA GLN A 100 -8.84 -13.37 -5.78
C GLN A 100 -8.96 -14.04 -7.16
N THR A 101 -8.15 -13.57 -8.12
CA THR A 101 -8.08 -14.17 -9.47
C THR A 101 -6.65 -14.12 -9.98
N TRP A 102 -6.19 -15.20 -10.60
CA TRP A 102 -4.84 -15.36 -11.14
C TRP A 102 -4.83 -15.21 -12.67
N TYR A 103 -3.85 -14.46 -13.20
CA TYR A 103 -3.63 -14.26 -14.63
C TYR A 103 -2.13 -14.42 -14.97
N PRO A 104 -1.74 -15.17 -16.03
CA PRO A 104 -2.60 -16.00 -16.88
C PRO A 104 -3.19 -17.18 -16.07
N GLN A 105 -4.45 -17.52 -16.35
CA GLN A 105 -5.05 -18.74 -15.79
C GLN A 105 -4.21 -19.92 -16.26
N GLU A 106 -3.93 -20.89 -15.38
CA GLU A 106 -3.23 -22.13 -15.76
C GLU A 106 -3.84 -22.64 -17.06
N VAL A 107 -3.04 -22.62 -18.13
CA VAL A 107 -3.43 -23.30 -19.36
C VAL A 107 -3.46 -24.76 -18.95
N LYS A 108 -4.66 -25.33 -18.77
CA LYS A 108 -4.81 -26.79 -18.79
C LYS A 108 -4.14 -27.22 -20.08
N GLU A 109 -2.97 -27.85 -19.98
CA GLU A 109 -2.30 -28.43 -21.13
C GLU A 109 -3.30 -29.39 -21.77
N LYS A 110 -3.93 -28.94 -22.85
CA LYS A 110 -4.38 -29.87 -23.87
C LYS A 110 -3.08 -30.26 -24.56
N GLU A 111 -2.49 -31.36 -24.11
CA GLU A 111 -1.58 -32.12 -24.96
C GLU A 111 -2.31 -32.35 -26.29
N HIS A 112 -1.99 -31.57 -27.32
CA HIS A 112 -2.13 -31.92 -28.74
C HIS A 112 -1.41 -30.84 -29.58
N GLU A 113 -0.20 -31.22 -30.02
CA GLU A 113 0.41 -30.89 -31.31
C GLU A 113 0.32 -29.44 -31.82
N ALA A 114 1.32 -28.63 -31.47
CA ALA A 114 1.72 -27.48 -32.29
C ALA A 114 3.23 -27.19 -32.19
N GLU A 115 4.08 -28.22 -32.19
CA GLU A 115 5.46 -28.05 -32.66
C GLU A 115 5.45 -28.04 -34.19
N LYS A 116 5.40 -26.84 -34.78
CA LYS A 116 5.97 -26.44 -36.10
C LYS A 116 5.25 -25.20 -36.64
N ASP A 117 5.48 -24.01 -36.08
CA ASP A 117 5.43 -22.78 -36.93
C ASP A 117 6.08 -21.52 -36.33
N CYS A 118 7.32 -21.60 -35.83
CA CYS A 118 8.06 -20.40 -35.39
C CYS A 118 9.50 -20.28 -35.93
N ASN A 119 9.80 -20.87 -37.08
CA ASN A 119 11.08 -20.66 -37.79
C ASN A 119 10.95 -19.69 -38.98
N LYS A 120 10.31 -18.54 -38.78
CA LYS A 120 10.39 -17.40 -39.72
C LYS A 120 10.36 -16.07 -38.97
N ARG A 121 11.48 -15.67 -38.37
CA ARG A 121 11.82 -14.25 -38.11
C ARG A 121 13.28 -14.02 -38.47
N GLU A 122 13.54 -12.84 -39.03
CA GLU A 122 14.68 -12.47 -39.87
C GLU A 122 16.06 -12.53 -39.15
N PRO A 123 17.18 -12.74 -39.89
CA PRO A 123 18.50 -13.04 -39.33
C PRO A 123 19.33 -11.81 -38.91
N SER A 124 18.71 -10.67 -38.60
CA SER A 124 19.44 -9.41 -38.38
C SER A 124 19.85 -9.14 -36.92
N PHE A 125 19.31 -9.88 -35.93
CA PHE A 125 19.56 -9.60 -34.50
C PHE A 125 20.63 -10.50 -33.84
N GLU A 126 20.99 -11.63 -34.46
CA GLU A 126 21.97 -12.58 -33.88
C GLU A 126 23.43 -12.11 -34.00
N ASN A 127 23.74 -11.21 -34.94
CA ASN A 127 25.11 -10.76 -35.14
C ASN A 127 25.53 -9.62 -34.20
N THR A 128 24.59 -8.97 -33.49
CA THR A 128 24.91 -7.89 -32.55
C THR A 128 25.22 -8.39 -31.12
N LEU A 129 24.92 -9.67 -30.83
CA LEU A 129 25.09 -10.26 -29.48
C LEU A 129 26.47 -10.85 -29.21
N LYS A 130 27.36 -10.92 -30.21
CA LYS A 130 28.72 -11.46 -30.02
C LYS A 130 29.70 -10.48 -29.36
N GLU A 131 29.32 -9.20 -29.19
CA GLU A 131 30.18 -8.14 -28.63
C GLU A 131 29.61 -7.43 -27.39
N CYS A 132 28.63 -8.00 -26.69
CA CYS A 132 28.13 -7.42 -25.43
C CYS A 132 28.72 -8.14 -24.21
N SER A 133 29.12 -7.36 -23.18
CA SER A 133 29.71 -7.87 -21.93
C SER A 133 28.75 -8.83 -21.20
N ASP A 134 29.31 -9.71 -20.39
CA ASP A 134 28.55 -10.71 -19.64
C ASP A 134 27.55 -10.08 -18.65
N ASP A 135 27.76 -8.82 -18.24
CA ASP A 135 26.82 -8.04 -17.42
C ASP A 135 25.53 -7.68 -18.18
N ILE A 136 25.63 -7.44 -19.50
CA ILE A 136 24.49 -7.17 -20.36
C ILE A 136 23.72 -8.46 -20.61
N LYS A 137 24.42 -9.59 -20.80
CA LYS A 137 23.79 -10.91 -20.96
C LYS A 137 23.04 -11.34 -19.70
N ASN A 138 23.59 -11.08 -18.52
CA ASN A 138 22.94 -11.35 -17.23
C ASN A 138 21.74 -10.42 -16.95
N ASN A 139 21.77 -9.18 -17.41
CA ASN A 139 20.62 -8.28 -17.35
C ASN A 139 19.51 -8.69 -18.34
N ILE A 140 19.86 -9.15 -19.54
CA ILE A 140 18.87 -9.59 -20.53
C ILE A 140 18.21 -10.92 -20.12
N SER A 141 18.97 -11.84 -19.51
CA SER A 141 18.43 -13.11 -18.99
C SER A 141 17.49 -12.94 -17.79
N SER A 142 17.64 -11.84 -17.02
CA SER A 142 16.72 -11.48 -15.93
C SER A 142 15.46 -10.77 -16.42
N ILE A 143 15.52 -10.02 -17.53
CA ILE A 143 14.38 -9.37 -18.19
C ILE A 143 13.43 -10.37 -18.87
N ASN A 144 13.94 -11.51 -19.34
CA ASN A 144 13.15 -12.53 -20.06
C ASN A 144 12.50 -13.60 -19.17
N LYS A 145 12.54 -13.46 -17.85
CA LYS A 145 11.93 -14.47 -16.97
C LYS A 145 10.41 -14.28 -16.90
N VAL A 146 9.66 -15.24 -17.45
CA VAL A 146 8.19 -15.30 -17.37
C VAL A 146 7.75 -15.28 -15.90
N TRP A 147 6.73 -14.48 -15.59
CA TRP A 147 6.09 -14.48 -14.26
C TRP A 147 4.98 -15.53 -14.24
N ASN A 148 5.02 -16.42 -13.25
CA ASN A 148 3.99 -17.41 -12.98
C ASN A 148 3.70 -17.45 -11.47
N GLN A 149 2.64 -18.17 -11.07
CA GLN A 149 2.20 -18.24 -9.68
C GLN A 149 3.31 -18.78 -8.75
N GLU A 150 3.96 -19.88 -9.12
CA GLU A 150 5.05 -20.48 -8.34
C GLU A 150 6.19 -19.48 -8.08
N ARG A 151 6.52 -18.67 -9.08
CA ARG A 151 7.56 -17.65 -8.94
C ARG A 151 7.13 -16.51 -8.04
N VAL A 152 5.90 -16.02 -8.17
CA VAL A 152 5.38 -14.97 -7.28
C VAL A 152 5.39 -15.45 -5.82
N VAL A 153 5.00 -16.70 -5.58
CA VAL A 153 5.03 -17.32 -4.25
C VAL A 153 6.47 -17.50 -3.75
N SER A 154 7.39 -18.02 -4.56
CA SER A 154 8.79 -18.20 -4.15
C SER A 154 9.52 -16.87 -3.92
N GLU A 155 9.11 -15.79 -4.57
CA GLU A 155 9.61 -14.43 -4.37
C GLU A 155 8.75 -13.61 -3.38
N SER A 156 7.92 -14.26 -2.55
CA SER A 156 6.93 -13.62 -1.65
C SER A 156 7.47 -12.41 -0.87
N ARG A 157 8.66 -12.54 -0.26
CA ARG A 157 9.30 -11.49 0.57
C ARG A 157 9.69 -10.23 -0.19
N LYS A 158 9.69 -10.24 -1.52
CA LYS A 158 9.95 -9.04 -2.33
C LYS A 158 8.73 -8.12 -2.44
N PHE A 159 7.57 -8.58 -2.01
CA PHE A 159 6.32 -7.83 -2.05
C PHE A 159 6.01 -7.25 -0.67
N ASN A 160 5.45 -6.04 -0.68
CA ASN A 160 4.70 -5.45 0.42
C ASN A 160 3.42 -4.86 -0.20
N LEU A 161 2.30 -5.51 0.07
CA LEU A 161 1.00 -5.23 -0.52
C LEU A 161 0.13 -4.57 0.55
N ASP A 162 -0.12 -3.28 0.38
CA ASP A 162 -0.93 -2.49 1.31
C ASP A 162 -2.41 -2.87 1.18
N LEU A 163 -3.08 -3.08 2.32
CA LEU A 163 -4.54 -3.22 2.31
C LEU A 163 -5.26 -1.92 1.91
N ILE A 164 -4.68 -0.77 2.31
CA ILE A 164 -5.22 0.55 2.02
C ILE A 164 -4.11 1.42 1.41
N PRO A 165 -3.94 1.43 0.07
CA PRO A 165 -2.94 2.25 -0.57
C PRO A 165 -3.28 3.74 -0.42
N LYS A 166 -2.34 4.53 0.10
CA LYS A 166 -2.46 5.99 0.23
C LYS A 166 -1.22 6.71 -0.27
N LEU A 167 -1.43 7.95 -0.68
CA LEU A 167 -0.36 8.87 -1.06
C LEU A 167 -0.09 9.85 0.08
N LEU A 168 1.17 10.20 0.28
CA LEU A 168 1.59 11.25 1.18
C LEU A 168 1.84 12.54 0.38
N TYR A 169 1.16 13.61 0.75
CA TYR A 169 1.46 14.94 0.23
C TYR A 169 2.87 15.37 0.65
N THR A 170 3.56 16.15 -0.18
CA THR A 170 4.89 16.68 0.16
C THR A 170 4.87 17.73 1.28
N SER A 171 3.71 18.35 1.51
CA SER A 171 3.47 19.31 2.57
C SER A 171 2.11 19.05 3.19
N GLY A 172 2.04 19.06 4.52
CA GLY A 172 0.81 18.90 5.27
C GLY A 172 1.04 18.46 6.71
N PRO A 173 -0.01 18.41 7.54
CA PRO A 173 0.11 18.16 8.98
C PRO A 173 0.85 16.86 9.33
N LEU A 174 0.63 15.80 8.55
CA LEU A 174 1.30 14.53 8.77
C LEU A 174 2.81 14.60 8.49
N VAL A 175 3.22 15.30 7.43
CA VAL A 175 4.66 15.48 7.13
C VAL A 175 5.33 16.29 8.23
N GLU A 176 4.68 17.37 8.67
CA GLU A 176 5.16 18.19 9.78
C GLU A 176 5.28 17.37 11.08
N LEU A 177 4.30 16.52 11.37
CA LEU A 177 4.32 15.62 12.53
C LEU A 177 5.45 14.59 12.44
N LEU A 178 5.68 13.98 11.27
CA LEU A 178 6.78 13.03 11.06
C LEU A 178 8.15 13.68 11.29
N ILE A 179 8.31 14.94 10.89
CA ILE A 179 9.52 15.73 11.09
C ILE A 179 9.67 16.10 12.57
N SER A 180 8.64 16.73 13.18
CA SER A 180 8.72 17.25 14.56
C SER A 180 8.90 16.14 15.59
N SER A 181 8.32 14.96 15.35
CA SER A 181 8.46 13.77 16.21
C SER A 181 9.76 13.00 15.99
N ASN A 182 10.55 13.32 14.96
CA ASN A 182 11.69 12.52 14.46
C ASN A 182 11.34 11.11 13.96
N VAL A 183 10.07 10.77 13.78
CA VAL A 183 9.65 9.47 13.23
C VAL A 183 10.09 9.31 11.76
N SER A 184 10.31 10.42 11.05
CA SER A 184 10.86 10.42 9.68
C SER A 184 12.19 9.66 9.54
N ARG A 185 12.94 9.43 10.63
CA ARG A 185 14.19 8.66 10.63
C ARG A 185 14.00 7.16 10.36
N TYR A 186 12.78 6.66 10.54
CA TYR A 186 12.44 5.26 10.30
C TYR A 186 11.84 5.00 8.91
N LEU A 187 11.70 6.05 8.09
CA LEU A 187 10.99 6.00 6.83
C LEU A 187 11.85 6.58 5.71
N GLU A 188 11.74 5.98 4.53
CA GLU A 188 12.26 6.53 3.28
C GLU A 188 11.11 6.74 2.30
N PHE A 189 11.22 7.77 1.46
CA PHE A 189 10.14 8.17 0.55
C PHE A 189 10.60 8.17 -0.91
N LYS A 190 9.69 7.77 -1.79
CA LYS A 190 9.87 7.86 -3.24
C LYS A 190 8.81 8.78 -3.82
N ALA A 191 9.25 9.80 -4.57
CA ALA A 191 8.34 10.70 -5.26
C ALA A 191 7.67 10.00 -6.45
N PHE A 192 6.38 10.31 -6.64
CA PHE A 192 5.66 9.93 -7.86
C PHE A 192 6.17 10.76 -9.03
N ASN A 193 6.33 10.11 -10.18
CA ASN A 193 6.90 10.75 -11.37
C ASN A 193 5.86 11.19 -12.39
N ARG A 194 4.63 10.68 -12.31
CA ARG A 194 3.59 10.87 -13.32
C ARG A 194 2.21 10.87 -12.69
N VAL A 195 1.39 11.82 -13.14
CA VAL A 195 -0.07 11.81 -12.93
C VAL A 195 -0.71 11.42 -14.26
N LEU A 196 -1.64 10.46 -14.22
CA LEU A 196 -2.30 9.94 -15.42
C LEU A 196 -3.81 10.17 -15.36
N THR A 197 -4.41 10.39 -16.51
CA THR A 197 -5.87 10.43 -16.72
C THR A 197 -6.24 9.47 -17.84
N THR A 198 -7.50 9.04 -17.89
CA THR A 198 -8.01 8.29 -19.03
C THR A 198 -8.17 9.19 -20.26
N THR A 199 -7.97 8.61 -21.44
CA THR A 199 -8.30 9.27 -22.71
C THR A 199 -9.82 9.47 -22.83
N PRO A 200 -10.29 10.46 -23.62
CA PRO A 200 -11.73 10.70 -23.79
C PRO A 200 -12.52 9.49 -24.33
N ASP A 201 -11.86 8.60 -25.08
CA ASP A 201 -12.45 7.36 -25.60
C ASP A 201 -12.41 6.18 -24.61
N GLY A 202 -11.79 6.37 -23.43
CA GLY A 202 -11.68 5.38 -22.36
C GLY A 202 -10.73 4.22 -22.65
N LYS A 203 -9.98 4.25 -23.76
CA LYS A 203 -9.14 3.12 -24.21
C LYS A 203 -7.66 3.24 -23.84
N GLY A 204 -7.23 4.41 -23.36
CA GLY A 204 -5.84 4.71 -23.07
C GLY A 204 -5.65 5.51 -21.80
N LEU A 205 -4.38 5.62 -21.42
CA LEU A 205 -3.91 6.46 -20.33
C LEU A 205 -3.02 7.56 -20.88
N ASP A 206 -3.20 8.76 -20.34
CA ASP A 206 -2.54 9.98 -20.78
C ASP A 206 -1.89 10.70 -19.60
N HIS A 207 -0.69 11.22 -19.82
CA HIS A 207 -0.01 12.04 -18.82
C HIS A 207 -0.71 13.39 -18.63
N VAL A 208 -1.04 13.72 -17.38
CA VAL A 208 -1.58 15.01 -16.97
C VAL A 208 -0.41 15.99 -16.78
N PRO A 209 -0.38 17.12 -17.51
CA PRO A 209 0.62 18.15 -17.31
C PRO A 209 0.69 18.59 -15.85
N SER A 210 1.83 18.34 -15.20
CA SER A 210 2.00 18.54 -13.75
C SER A 210 2.96 19.69 -13.41
N SER A 211 3.55 20.30 -14.44
CA SER A 211 4.40 21.48 -14.31
C SER A 211 4.00 22.57 -15.30
N ARG A 212 4.45 23.81 -15.05
CA ARG A 212 4.29 24.90 -16.03
C ARG A 212 4.92 24.53 -17.38
N ALA A 213 6.08 23.88 -17.38
CA ALA A 213 6.74 23.43 -18.61
C ALA A 213 5.92 22.37 -19.35
N ASP A 214 5.28 21.45 -18.62
CA ASP A 214 4.40 20.43 -19.20
C ASP A 214 3.16 21.06 -19.85
N VAL A 215 2.57 22.06 -19.19
CA VAL A 215 1.43 22.82 -19.73
C VAL A 215 1.82 23.54 -21.03
N PHE A 216 3.04 24.08 -21.10
CA PHE A 216 3.53 24.69 -22.33
C PHE A 216 3.79 23.66 -23.44
N SER A 217 4.39 22.52 -23.13
CA SER A 217 4.81 21.52 -24.13
C SER A 217 3.68 20.66 -24.68
N THR A 218 2.61 20.42 -23.91
CA THR A 218 1.52 19.54 -24.34
C THR A 218 0.77 20.09 -25.56
N GLN A 219 0.45 19.23 -26.53
CA GLN A 219 -0.35 19.57 -27.70
C GLN A 219 -1.84 19.24 -27.52
N LYS A 220 -2.21 18.67 -26.37
CA LYS A 220 -3.58 18.20 -26.08
C LYS A 220 -4.54 19.31 -25.66
N ILE A 221 -4.00 20.48 -25.30
CA ILE A 221 -4.76 21.67 -24.93
C ILE A 221 -4.33 22.83 -25.83
N SER A 222 -5.32 23.61 -26.26
CA SER A 222 -5.10 24.79 -27.10
C SER A 222 -4.39 25.89 -26.33
N VAL A 223 -3.83 26.86 -27.06
CA VAL A 223 -3.14 28.02 -26.46
C VAL A 223 -4.09 28.86 -25.59
N VAL A 224 -5.37 28.95 -25.96
CA VAL A 224 -6.38 29.69 -25.21
C VAL A 224 -6.68 28.97 -23.88
N GLU A 225 -6.87 27.65 -23.92
CA GLU A 225 -7.11 26.85 -22.72
C GLU A 225 -5.92 26.88 -21.76
N LYS A 226 -4.69 26.81 -22.28
CA LYS A 226 -3.47 26.99 -21.47
C LYS A 226 -3.48 28.33 -20.72
N ARG A 227 -3.89 29.42 -21.38
CA ARG A 227 -3.96 30.75 -20.75
C ARG A 227 -5.03 30.80 -19.65
N ILE A 228 -6.20 30.22 -19.90
CA ILE A 228 -7.30 30.14 -18.91
C ILE A 228 -6.86 29.32 -17.70
N LEU A 229 -6.27 28.14 -17.94
CA LEU A 229 -5.76 27.26 -16.88
C LEU A 229 -4.74 27.98 -16.01
N MET A 230 -3.73 28.64 -16.61
CA MET A 230 -2.71 29.34 -15.83
C MET A 230 -3.30 30.51 -15.02
N LYS A 231 -4.28 31.24 -15.56
CA LYS A 231 -5.00 32.29 -14.82
C LYS A 231 -5.75 31.69 -13.63
N PHE A 232 -6.45 30.57 -13.83
CA PHE A 232 -7.19 29.88 -12.77
C PHE A 232 -6.26 29.34 -11.68
N LEU A 233 -5.17 28.67 -12.02
CA LEU A 233 -4.21 28.16 -11.04
C LEU A 233 -3.56 29.29 -10.23
N THR A 234 -3.25 30.42 -10.88
CA THR A 234 -2.72 31.61 -10.19
C THR A 234 -3.76 32.21 -9.23
N PHE A 235 -5.03 32.24 -9.65
CA PHE A 235 -6.13 32.65 -8.78
C PHE A 235 -6.27 31.71 -7.58
N ALA A 236 -6.31 30.39 -7.80
CA ALA A 236 -6.48 29.39 -6.74
C ALA A 236 -5.34 29.45 -5.71
N LEU A 237 -4.09 29.64 -6.14
CA LEU A 237 -2.94 29.79 -5.26
C LEU A 237 -3.01 31.02 -4.35
N ASN A 238 -3.69 32.09 -4.80
CA ASN A 238 -3.82 33.35 -4.05
C ASN A 238 -5.26 33.57 -3.56
N TYR A 239 -6.07 32.51 -3.50
CA TYR A 239 -7.50 32.61 -3.26
C TYR A 239 -7.82 33.34 -1.95
N GLU A 240 -7.11 33.02 -0.87
CA GLU A 240 -7.32 33.63 0.45
C GLU A 240 -6.99 35.12 0.47
N SER A 241 -5.90 35.52 -0.21
CA SER A 241 -5.48 36.93 -0.30
C SER A 241 -6.45 37.83 -1.09
N HIS A 242 -7.41 37.24 -1.82
CA HIS A 242 -8.41 38.00 -2.59
C HIS A 242 -9.66 38.36 -1.78
N TYR A 243 -9.83 37.81 -0.58
CA TYR A 243 -10.98 38.09 0.31
C TYR A 243 -10.62 38.95 1.54
N GLU A 244 -9.35 39.34 1.71
CA GLU A 244 -8.91 40.24 2.78
C GLU A 244 -8.98 41.75 2.41
N LEU A 245 -9.84 42.14 1.46
CA LEU A 245 -10.08 43.53 1.05
C LEU A 245 -11.54 43.96 1.27
#